data_AF-A0A6I2R6K5-F1
#
_entry.id   AF-A0A6I2R6K5-F1
#
_cell.length_a   1.000
_cell.length_b   1.000
_cell.length_c   1.000
_cell.angle_alpha   90.00
_cell.angle_beta   90.00
_cell.angle_gamma   90.00
#
_symmetry.space_group_name_H-M   'P 1'
#
loop_
_entity.id
_entity.type
_entity.pdbx_description
1 polymer ?
#
loop_
_entity_poly.entity_id
_entity_poly.type
_entity_poly.pdbx_seq_one_letter_code
_entity_poly.pdbx_strand_id
1 'polypeptide(L)'
;MVFSERDIDLLRLLCWCQYLPPEAACQICPEAEVQLLRSMGLVRQHRTSGALLLTTQGAEWLGGICPGGVPAFSRSYHKSAIQRRLRISRLALTAYRAGVHIFTTSTEELSASPALFFSSITRSRGSNPWGSTRVAALAHLGELLCSIHYVCPGIGKIALTDELTAFNNQTAAFRGLRRVMVFAGESYTSVLSELEAVYPHGDTKLIPYGEAYRRLRLPVHLLSCDDTGAIQLQILATPGYRPRLTQAALKSQYVPPPEGAPALDAMFQGLPFVMAADMDLRRIDAALTTAQRMGRPQIALAALKGQAESVLFSRYRDPGLARVFVLTRGALAEALGRPPAPHIPSRMQYLTEKGDVVDAASVRADRTARGLAGAQMRERVPPPGADREAAI
;
A
#
# COMPACT_ATOMS: atom_id res chain seq x y z
N MET A 1 -16.84 0.42 -27.16
CA MET A 1 -16.51 0.11 -25.77
C MET A 1 -16.75 1.36 -24.97
N VAL A 2 -17.54 1.26 -23.91
CA VAL A 2 -17.64 2.28 -22.85
C VAL A 2 -16.63 1.88 -21.77
N PHE A 3 -15.86 2.83 -21.26
CA PHE A 3 -14.93 2.56 -20.17
C PHE A 3 -15.68 2.40 -18.86
N SER A 4 -15.34 1.35 -18.12
CA SER A 4 -15.84 1.12 -16.77
C SER A 4 -14.94 1.78 -15.73
N GLU A 5 -15.43 1.97 -14.51
CA GLU A 5 -14.62 2.47 -13.38
C GLU A 5 -13.36 1.63 -13.18
N ARG A 6 -13.47 0.30 -13.26
CA ARG A 6 -12.32 -0.60 -13.14
C ARG A 6 -11.28 -0.42 -14.25
N ASP A 7 -11.70 -0.12 -15.48
CA ASP A 7 -10.76 0.14 -16.59
C ASP A 7 -9.92 1.38 -16.27
N ILE A 8 -10.58 2.45 -15.82
CA ILE A 8 -9.91 3.71 -15.48
C ILE A 8 -9.02 3.52 -14.25
N ASP A 9 -9.48 2.82 -13.23
CA ASP A 9 -8.68 2.54 -12.04
C ASP A 9 -7.45 1.69 -12.34
N LEU A 10 -7.52 0.73 -13.28
CA LEU A 10 -6.35 0.00 -13.75
C LEU A 10 -5.34 0.95 -14.43
N LEU A 11 -5.80 1.88 -15.26
CA LEU A 11 -4.93 2.86 -15.92
C LEU A 11 -4.28 3.81 -14.89
N ARG A 12 -5.04 4.25 -13.87
CA ARG A 12 -4.51 5.03 -12.75
C ARG A 12 -3.50 4.23 -11.94
N LEU A 13 -3.77 2.97 -11.62
CA LEU A 13 -2.81 2.10 -10.92
C LEU A 13 -1.51 1.93 -11.69
N LEU A 14 -1.57 1.74 -13.01
CA LEU A 14 -0.39 1.70 -13.86
C LEU A 14 0.41 3.01 -13.83
N CYS A 15 -0.26 4.14 -13.61
CA CYS A 15 0.40 5.42 -13.42
C CYS A 15 1.17 5.50 -12.09
N TRP A 16 0.52 5.18 -10.96
CA TRP A 16 1.16 5.25 -9.64
C TRP A 16 2.26 4.20 -9.44
N CYS A 17 2.03 2.98 -9.94
CA CYS A 17 2.96 1.86 -9.78
C CYS A 17 4.07 1.87 -10.84
N GLN A 18 3.85 2.45 -12.01
CA GLN A 18 4.68 2.43 -13.23
C GLN A 18 4.91 1.03 -13.85
N TYR A 19 4.99 -0.01 -13.02
CA TYR A 19 5.11 -1.41 -13.39
C TYR A 19 4.12 -2.21 -12.55
N LEU A 20 3.18 -2.91 -13.20
CA LEU A 20 2.21 -3.77 -12.54
C LEU A 20 2.28 -5.18 -13.17
N PRO A 21 2.43 -6.25 -12.39
CA PRO A 21 2.36 -7.60 -12.93
C PRO A 21 0.99 -7.89 -13.59
N PRO A 22 0.93 -8.66 -14.70
CA PRO A 22 -0.34 -8.99 -15.34
C PRO A 22 -1.33 -9.68 -14.38
N GLU A 23 -0.86 -10.60 -13.55
CA GLU A 23 -1.66 -11.30 -12.53
C GLU A 23 -2.25 -10.35 -11.49
N ALA A 24 -1.56 -9.25 -11.19
CA ALA A 24 -2.03 -8.19 -10.30
C ALA A 24 -3.12 -7.34 -10.99
N ALA A 25 -2.98 -7.04 -12.28
CA ALA A 25 -4.02 -6.36 -13.06
C ALA A 25 -5.29 -7.21 -13.15
N CYS A 26 -5.16 -8.53 -13.27
CA CYS A 26 -6.27 -9.47 -13.33
C CYS A 26 -7.13 -9.53 -12.04
N GLN A 27 -6.62 -9.01 -10.92
CA GLN A 27 -7.40 -8.87 -9.68
C GLN A 27 -8.38 -7.69 -9.71
N ILE A 28 -8.26 -6.82 -10.72
CA ILE A 28 -9.05 -5.58 -10.88
C ILE A 28 -9.94 -5.72 -12.12
N CYS A 29 -9.31 -6.05 -13.25
CA CYS A 29 -9.97 -6.19 -14.54
C CYS A 29 -9.76 -7.61 -15.09
N PRO A 30 -10.79 -8.28 -15.63
CA PRO A 30 -10.63 -9.53 -16.36
C PRO A 30 -9.61 -9.40 -17.49
N GLU A 31 -8.92 -10.50 -17.78
CA GLU A 31 -7.86 -10.52 -18.79
C GLU A 31 -8.32 -9.98 -20.15
N ALA A 32 -9.55 -10.28 -20.57
CA ALA A 32 -10.12 -9.78 -21.82
C ALA A 32 -10.14 -8.24 -21.91
N GLU A 33 -10.43 -7.55 -20.81
CA GLU A 33 -10.42 -6.08 -20.75
C GLU A 33 -8.99 -5.53 -20.76
N VAL A 34 -8.07 -6.19 -20.06
CA VAL A 34 -6.64 -5.84 -20.14
C VAL A 34 -6.13 -5.94 -21.58
N GLN A 35 -6.51 -7.00 -22.31
CA GLN A 35 -6.15 -7.13 -23.73
C GLN A 35 -6.80 -6.05 -24.61
N LEU A 36 -8.04 -5.65 -24.31
CA LEU A 36 -8.72 -4.58 -25.02
C LEU A 36 -8.01 -3.24 -24.83
N LEU A 37 -7.64 -2.90 -23.59
CA LEU A 37 -6.84 -1.71 -23.27
C LEU A 37 -5.48 -1.71 -23.99
N ARG A 38 -4.87 -2.89 -24.16
CA ARG A 38 -3.64 -3.05 -24.96
C ARG A 38 -3.88 -2.83 -26.46
N SER A 39 -4.96 -3.38 -27.00
CA SER A 39 -5.32 -3.21 -28.42
C SER A 39 -5.60 -1.75 -28.79
N MET A 40 -6.11 -0.97 -27.83
CA MET A 40 -6.32 0.48 -27.97
C MET A 40 -5.02 1.31 -27.82
N GLY A 41 -3.89 0.67 -27.51
CA GLY A 41 -2.60 1.34 -27.35
C GLY A 41 -2.44 2.09 -26.03
N LEU A 42 -3.34 1.92 -25.05
CA LEU A 42 -3.27 2.60 -23.74
C LEU A 42 -2.30 1.89 -22.79
N VAL A 43 -2.17 0.57 -22.92
CA VAL A 43 -1.31 -0.28 -22.09
C VAL A 43 -0.34 -1.06 -22.98
N ARG A 44 0.89 -1.25 -22.52
CA ARG A 44 1.87 -2.14 -23.15
C ARG A 44 2.52 -3.07 -22.14
N GLN A 45 3.14 -4.12 -22.63
CA GLN A 45 3.91 -5.04 -21.80
C GLN A 45 5.41 -4.74 -21.92
N HIS A 46 6.12 -4.74 -20.80
CA HIS A 46 7.57 -4.63 -20.77
C HIS A 46 8.21 -5.96 -21.14
N ARG A 47 9.08 -5.96 -22.16
CA ARG A 47 9.66 -7.20 -22.71
C ARG A 47 10.41 -8.05 -21.67
N THR A 48 11.23 -7.41 -20.83
CA THR A 48 12.11 -8.14 -19.90
C THR A 48 11.41 -8.55 -18.61
N SER A 49 10.57 -7.69 -18.06
CA SER A 49 9.95 -7.95 -16.75
C SER A 49 8.54 -8.53 -16.85
N GLY A 50 7.95 -8.62 -18.05
CA GLY A 50 6.58 -9.10 -18.27
C GLY A 50 5.48 -8.17 -17.73
N ALA A 51 5.83 -7.16 -16.93
CA ALA A 51 4.91 -6.22 -16.31
C ALA A 51 4.19 -5.33 -17.35
N LEU A 52 2.98 -4.92 -17.01
CA LEU A 52 2.19 -3.94 -17.73
C LEU A 52 2.64 -2.51 -17.36
N LEU A 53 2.59 -1.62 -18.34
CA LEU A 53 2.82 -0.19 -18.18
C LEU A 53 1.80 0.60 -18.98
N LEU A 54 1.44 1.77 -18.45
CA LEU A 54 0.71 2.78 -19.21
C LEU A 54 1.58 3.26 -20.39
N THR A 55 1.02 3.50 -21.57
CA THR A 55 1.76 4.14 -22.68
C THR A 55 1.78 5.66 -22.52
N THR A 56 2.56 6.37 -23.33
CA THR A 56 2.52 7.84 -23.35
C THR A 56 1.14 8.33 -23.80
N GLN A 57 0.56 7.69 -24.81
CA GLN A 57 -0.80 7.96 -25.25
C GLN A 57 -1.81 7.73 -24.13
N GLY A 58 -1.72 6.59 -23.43
CA GLY A 58 -2.60 6.27 -22.31
C GLY A 58 -2.47 7.27 -21.15
N ALA A 59 -1.26 7.74 -20.85
CA ALA A 59 -1.00 8.72 -19.81
C ALA A 59 -1.63 10.09 -20.13
N GLU A 60 -1.44 10.58 -21.34
CA GLU A 60 -1.96 11.88 -21.76
C GLU A 60 -3.49 11.83 -21.93
N TRP A 61 -4.03 10.74 -22.49
CA TRP A 61 -5.48 10.52 -22.55
C TRP A 61 -6.10 10.46 -21.15
N LEU A 62 -5.48 9.72 -20.22
CA LEU A 62 -5.90 9.66 -18.82
C LEU A 62 -5.86 11.04 -18.15
N GLY A 63 -4.84 11.84 -18.44
CA GLY A 63 -4.74 13.21 -17.95
C GLY A 63 -5.85 14.14 -18.46
N GLY A 64 -6.35 13.89 -19.67
CA GLY A 64 -7.49 14.62 -20.24
C GLY A 64 -8.84 14.31 -19.56
N ILE A 65 -9.03 13.06 -19.12
CA ILE A 65 -10.26 12.63 -18.42
C ILE A 65 -10.18 12.84 -16.89
N CYS A 66 -8.98 12.89 -16.32
CA CYS A 66 -8.71 13.11 -14.90
C CYS A 66 -7.81 14.35 -14.71
N PRO A 67 -8.31 15.58 -14.95
CA PRO A 67 -7.51 16.80 -14.85
C PRO A 67 -6.95 16.97 -13.43
N GLY A 68 -5.63 17.19 -13.31
CA GLY A 68 -4.94 17.33 -12.01
C GLY A 68 -4.70 16.02 -11.24
N GLY A 69 -5.26 14.90 -11.69
CA GLY A 69 -5.25 13.61 -11.00
C GLY A 69 -4.27 12.57 -11.56
N VAL A 70 -3.17 12.98 -12.21
CA VAL A 70 -2.16 12.06 -12.74
C VAL A 70 -0.74 12.58 -12.46
N PRO A 71 0.09 11.87 -11.67
CA PRO A 71 1.44 12.30 -11.34
C PRO A 71 2.38 12.35 -12.55
N ALA A 72 3.31 13.30 -12.52
CA ALA A 72 4.30 13.48 -13.58
C ALA A 72 5.23 12.26 -13.71
N PHE A 73 5.37 11.74 -14.93
CA PHE A 73 6.10 10.50 -15.20
C PHE A 73 7.60 10.76 -15.41
N SER A 74 8.45 10.24 -14.52
CA SER A 74 9.84 9.93 -14.87
C SER A 74 10.08 8.43 -14.77
N ARG A 75 10.15 7.74 -15.91
CA ARG A 75 10.37 6.28 -15.95
C ARG A 75 11.85 5.96 -15.85
N SER A 76 12.15 4.96 -15.04
CA SER A 76 13.49 4.38 -14.94
C SER A 76 13.48 2.95 -15.48
N TYR A 77 14.41 2.67 -16.38
CA TYR A 77 14.59 1.33 -16.97
C TYR A 77 15.69 0.52 -16.25
N HIS A 78 16.26 1.05 -15.16
CA HIS A 78 17.24 0.34 -14.37
C HIS A 78 16.59 -0.84 -13.62
N LYS A 79 17.23 -2.01 -13.64
CA LYS A 79 16.72 -3.26 -13.05
C LYS A 79 16.28 -3.09 -11.58
N SER A 80 17.08 -2.41 -10.77
CA SER A 80 16.78 -2.14 -9.35
C SER A 80 15.55 -1.24 -9.17
N ALA A 81 15.36 -0.26 -10.04
CA ALA A 81 14.19 0.61 -10.03
C ALA A 81 12.93 -0.19 -10.41
N ILE A 82 13.00 -1.02 -11.46
CA ILE A 82 11.89 -1.90 -11.87
C ILE A 82 11.49 -2.83 -10.72
N GLN A 83 12.45 -3.51 -10.09
CA GLN A 83 12.17 -4.39 -8.95
C GLN A 83 11.51 -3.64 -7.78
N ARG A 84 11.95 -2.43 -7.47
CA ARG A 84 11.30 -1.58 -6.45
C ARG A 84 9.86 -1.24 -6.83
N ARG A 85 9.59 -0.91 -8.10
CA ARG A 85 8.24 -0.60 -8.61
C ARG A 85 7.31 -1.81 -8.52
N LEU A 86 7.78 -3.00 -8.88
CA LEU A 86 7.01 -4.23 -8.75
C LEU A 86 6.63 -4.52 -7.29
N ARG A 87 7.56 -4.33 -6.34
CA ARG A 87 7.27 -4.44 -4.90
C ARG A 87 6.22 -3.43 -4.44
N ILE A 88 6.40 -2.15 -4.81
CA ILE A 88 5.43 -1.09 -4.50
C ILE A 88 4.06 -1.38 -5.12
N SER A 89 4.00 -2.00 -6.30
CA SER A 89 2.73 -2.34 -6.95
C SER A 89 1.89 -3.33 -6.15
N ARG A 90 2.53 -4.27 -5.43
CA ARG A 90 1.84 -5.20 -4.53
C ARG A 90 1.22 -4.48 -3.34
N LEU A 91 1.96 -3.56 -2.74
CA LEU A 91 1.44 -2.69 -1.67
C LEU A 91 0.27 -1.84 -2.17
N ALA A 92 0.42 -1.21 -3.34
CA ALA A 92 -0.64 -0.40 -3.96
C ALA A 92 -1.91 -1.19 -4.22
N LEU A 93 -1.77 -2.38 -4.81
CA LEU A 93 -2.91 -3.26 -5.05
C LEU A 93 -3.58 -3.70 -3.75
N THR A 94 -2.80 -4.05 -2.73
CA THR A 94 -3.34 -4.45 -1.42
C THR A 94 -4.12 -3.32 -0.76
N ALA A 95 -3.58 -2.10 -0.78
CA ALA A 95 -4.25 -0.91 -0.25
C ALA A 95 -5.50 -0.54 -1.05
N TYR A 96 -5.42 -0.57 -2.38
CA TYR A 96 -6.56 -0.34 -3.26
C TYR A 96 -7.69 -1.37 -3.01
N ARG A 97 -7.33 -2.65 -2.90
CA ARG A 97 -8.27 -3.73 -2.54
C ARG A 97 -8.73 -3.67 -1.08
N ALA A 98 -8.12 -2.84 -0.23
CA ALA A 98 -8.67 -2.50 1.08
C ALA A 98 -9.72 -1.37 1.02
N GLY A 99 -9.93 -0.76 -0.16
CA GLY A 99 -10.72 0.45 -0.31
C GLY A 99 -10.02 1.71 0.22
N VAL A 100 -8.70 1.68 0.34
CA VAL A 100 -7.90 2.87 0.68
C VAL A 100 -7.75 3.73 -0.57
N HIS A 101 -7.96 5.03 -0.44
CA HIS A 101 -7.71 5.97 -1.53
C HIS A 101 -6.20 6.09 -1.79
N ILE A 102 -5.70 5.45 -2.84
CA ILE A 102 -4.27 5.42 -3.19
C ILE A 102 -3.86 6.44 -4.26
N PHE A 103 -4.85 7.05 -4.93
CA PHE A 103 -4.63 7.94 -6.08
C PHE A 103 -4.36 9.39 -5.64
N THR A 104 -3.59 9.55 -4.56
CA THR A 104 -3.21 10.85 -4.03
C THR A 104 -1.99 11.39 -4.77
N THR A 105 -1.95 12.71 -4.94
CA THR A 105 -0.86 13.45 -5.56
C THR A 105 -0.05 14.27 -4.57
N SER A 106 -0.60 14.57 -3.40
CA SER A 106 0.07 15.31 -2.33
C SER A 106 -0.15 14.70 -0.94
N THR A 107 0.66 15.12 0.04
CA THR A 107 0.55 14.66 1.43
C THR A 107 -0.69 15.20 2.14
N GLU A 108 -1.21 16.35 1.71
CA GLU A 108 -2.38 17.03 2.30
C GLU A 108 -3.67 16.21 2.10
N GLU A 109 -3.73 15.43 1.01
CA GLU A 109 -4.85 14.52 0.73
C GLU A 109 -4.99 13.39 1.77
N LEU A 110 -3.95 13.14 2.58
CA LEU A 110 -4.04 12.24 3.73
C LEU A 110 -4.96 12.80 4.85
N SER A 111 -5.49 14.01 4.73
CA SER A 111 -6.51 14.53 5.66
C SER A 111 -7.81 13.72 5.65
N ALA A 112 -8.14 13.07 4.52
CA ALA A 112 -9.28 12.17 4.40
C ALA A 112 -8.86 10.70 4.60
N SER A 113 -9.33 10.06 5.68
CA SER A 113 -9.09 8.63 5.90
C SER A 113 -10.18 7.76 5.24
N PRO A 114 -9.86 6.57 4.69
CA PRO A 114 -8.53 6.01 4.51
C PRO A 114 -7.84 6.48 3.22
N ALA A 115 -6.62 7.00 3.33
CA ALA A 115 -5.80 7.41 2.19
C ALA A 115 -4.35 6.97 2.32
N LEU A 116 -3.67 6.82 1.18
CA LEU A 116 -2.27 6.42 1.08
C LEU A 116 -1.55 7.23 0.01
N PHE A 117 -0.42 7.81 0.40
CA PHE A 117 0.45 8.62 -0.44
C PHE A 117 1.80 7.93 -0.67
N PHE A 118 2.14 7.68 -1.93
CA PHE A 118 3.43 7.09 -2.28
C PHE A 118 4.55 8.12 -2.32
N SER A 119 5.65 7.87 -1.60
CA SER A 119 6.80 8.78 -1.56
C SER A 119 7.41 9.04 -2.94
N SER A 120 7.23 8.11 -3.87
CA SER A 120 7.74 8.25 -5.23
C SER A 120 7.04 9.31 -6.08
N ILE A 121 5.88 9.80 -5.65
CA ILE A 121 5.11 10.82 -6.39
C ILE A 121 5.82 12.19 -6.34
N THR A 122 6.42 12.53 -5.20
CA THR A 122 7.14 13.81 -5.02
C THR A 122 8.65 13.70 -5.23
N ARG A 123 9.16 12.54 -5.70
CA ARG A 123 10.57 12.38 -6.09
C ARG A 123 10.75 12.78 -7.55
N SER A 124 11.38 13.92 -7.81
CA SER A 124 11.67 14.42 -9.16
C SER A 124 13.17 14.73 -9.35
N ARG A 125 13.58 15.05 -10.59
CA ARG A 125 14.98 15.35 -10.94
C ARG A 125 15.52 16.67 -10.34
N GLY A 126 14.74 17.40 -9.55
CA GLY A 126 15.19 18.63 -8.86
C GLY A 126 14.69 18.78 -7.42
N SER A 127 13.86 17.85 -6.94
CA SER A 127 13.35 17.85 -5.57
C SER A 127 13.20 16.41 -5.07
N ASN A 128 13.80 16.12 -3.92
CA ASN A 128 13.66 14.85 -3.23
C ASN A 128 13.42 15.12 -1.74
N PRO A 129 12.16 15.42 -1.34
CA PRO A 129 11.83 15.73 0.06
C PRO A 129 12.00 14.52 0.98
N TRP A 130 12.22 13.33 0.41
CA TRP A 130 12.44 12.07 1.12
C TRP A 130 13.92 11.75 1.32
N GLY A 131 14.86 12.49 0.72
CA GLY A 131 16.29 12.20 0.82
C GLY A 131 16.62 10.73 0.48
N SER A 132 17.45 10.10 1.30
CA SER A 132 17.87 8.69 1.16
C SER A 132 16.90 7.67 1.76
N THR A 133 15.76 8.12 2.28
CA THR A 133 14.81 7.27 3.02
C THR A 133 14.22 6.16 2.14
N ARG A 134 13.88 5.06 2.81
CA ARG A 134 13.24 3.90 2.20
C ARG A 134 11.73 3.86 2.37
N VAL A 135 11.12 4.86 3.02
CA VAL A 135 9.67 5.04 3.07
C VAL A 135 9.05 4.81 1.69
N ALA A 136 8.18 3.83 1.58
CA ALA A 136 7.46 3.50 0.36
C ALA A 136 6.19 4.36 0.23
N ALA A 137 5.47 4.52 1.34
CA ALA A 137 4.26 5.31 1.40
C ALA A 137 3.99 5.86 2.82
N LEU A 138 3.18 6.89 2.89
CA LEU A 138 2.48 7.31 4.09
C LEU A 138 1.01 6.89 3.98
N ALA A 139 0.35 6.59 5.09
CA ALA A 139 -1.08 6.33 5.08
C ALA A 139 -1.77 6.93 6.31
N HIS A 140 -3.02 7.37 6.13
CA HIS A 140 -3.92 7.73 7.22
C HIS A 140 -5.03 6.68 7.28
N LEU A 141 -5.00 5.84 8.32
CA LEU A 141 -5.90 4.71 8.51
C LEU A 141 -6.63 4.85 9.85
N GLY A 142 -7.87 5.32 9.83
CA GLY A 142 -8.66 5.56 11.03
C GLY A 142 -7.99 6.58 11.94
N GLU A 143 -7.45 6.13 13.06
CA GLU A 143 -6.73 6.96 14.03
C GLU A 143 -5.20 6.86 13.89
N LEU A 144 -4.73 6.15 12.87
CA LEU A 144 -3.32 5.84 12.64
C LEU A 144 -2.77 6.69 11.52
N LEU A 145 -1.58 7.22 11.76
CA LEU A 145 -0.71 7.76 10.74
C LEU A 145 0.47 6.79 10.58
N CYS A 146 0.60 6.23 9.39
CA CYS A 146 1.52 5.13 9.12
C CYS A 146 2.67 5.57 8.21
N SER A 147 3.90 5.21 8.56
CA SER A 147 5.02 5.17 7.62
C SER A 147 5.23 3.73 7.16
N ILE A 148 5.03 3.47 5.87
CA ILE A 148 5.05 2.12 5.29
C ILE A 148 6.38 1.89 4.58
N HIS A 149 7.02 0.78 4.92
CA HIS A 149 8.22 0.27 4.27
C HIS A 149 7.92 -1.07 3.60
N TYR A 150 8.42 -1.26 2.39
CA TYR A 150 8.41 -2.59 1.77
C TYR A 150 9.68 -3.36 2.17
N VAL A 151 9.49 -4.43 2.93
CA VAL A 151 10.52 -5.29 3.52
C VAL A 151 10.47 -6.66 2.85
N CYS A 152 11.63 -7.15 2.42
CA CYS A 152 11.79 -8.49 1.87
C CYS A 152 13.22 -8.98 2.13
N PRO A 153 13.48 -10.29 2.06
CA PRO A 153 14.82 -10.84 2.25
C PRO A 153 15.86 -10.15 1.35
N GLY A 154 16.96 -9.70 1.96
CA GLY A 154 18.06 -9.02 1.25
C GLY A 154 17.69 -7.63 0.72
N ILE A 155 16.66 -6.98 1.26
CA ILE A 155 16.32 -5.60 0.88
C ILE A 155 17.46 -4.63 1.22
N GLY A 156 18.26 -4.93 2.24
CA GLY A 156 19.37 -4.13 2.72
C GLY A 156 19.00 -3.23 3.90
N LYS A 157 19.86 -2.26 4.21
CA LYS A 157 19.81 -1.48 5.46
C LYS A 157 19.06 -0.15 5.36
N ILE A 158 18.71 0.45 6.50
CA ILE A 158 18.06 1.77 6.63
C ILE A 158 18.80 2.67 7.61
N ALA A 159 18.70 3.99 7.41
CA ALA A 159 19.13 4.98 8.40
C ALA A 159 17.93 5.34 9.29
N LEU A 160 17.72 4.62 10.39
CA LEU A 160 16.51 4.73 11.21
C LEU A 160 16.16 6.17 11.61
N THR A 161 17.16 6.96 12.01
CA THR A 161 16.98 8.38 12.37
C THR A 161 16.46 9.22 11.20
N ASP A 162 16.97 8.97 9.99
CA ASP A 162 16.54 9.69 8.78
C ASP A 162 15.11 9.29 8.40
N GLU A 163 14.75 8.01 8.54
CA GLU A 163 13.38 7.52 8.30
C GLU A 163 12.36 8.19 9.24
N LEU A 164 12.68 8.26 10.54
CA LEU A 164 11.82 8.90 11.55
C LEU A 164 11.72 10.41 11.34
N THR A 165 12.83 11.07 10.99
CA THR A 165 12.86 12.50 10.70
C THR A 165 12.00 12.82 9.48
N ALA A 166 12.15 12.06 8.39
CA ALA A 166 11.32 12.24 7.21
C ALA A 166 9.84 11.98 7.53
N PHE A 167 9.53 10.92 8.29
CA PHE A 167 8.15 10.65 8.68
C PHE A 167 7.55 11.83 9.46
N ASN A 168 8.25 12.38 10.45
CA ASN A 168 7.78 13.52 11.23
C ASN A 168 7.59 14.77 10.37
N ASN A 169 8.56 15.10 9.51
CA ASN A 169 8.51 16.30 8.68
C ASN A 169 7.38 16.25 7.66
N GLN A 170 7.24 15.11 6.96
CA GLN A 170 6.22 14.92 5.92
C GLN A 170 4.79 14.84 6.49
N THR A 171 4.65 14.77 7.81
CA THR A 171 3.35 14.63 8.47
C THR A 171 3.17 15.60 9.64
N ALA A 172 3.92 16.71 9.65
CA ALA A 172 3.88 17.67 10.76
C ALA A 172 2.51 18.36 10.92
N ALA A 173 1.75 18.46 9.82
CA ALA A 173 0.40 19.02 9.81
C ALA A 173 -0.65 18.13 10.53
N PHE A 174 -0.39 16.83 10.66
CA PHE A 174 -1.33 15.88 11.26
C PHE A 174 -1.14 15.82 12.78
N ARG A 175 -2.18 16.20 13.53
CA ARG A 175 -2.20 16.23 15.00
C ARG A 175 -3.18 15.18 15.53
N GLY A 176 -2.91 14.65 16.73
CA GLY A 176 -3.79 13.70 17.42
C GLY A 176 -3.80 12.27 16.89
N LEU A 177 -3.17 11.98 15.74
CA LEU A 177 -3.07 10.63 15.19
C LEU A 177 -1.92 9.83 15.82
N ARG A 178 -2.16 8.53 16.05
CA ARG A 178 -1.14 7.61 16.55
C ARG A 178 -0.18 7.25 15.43
N ARG A 179 1.11 7.47 15.65
CA ARG A 179 2.17 7.19 14.68
C ARG A 179 2.57 5.73 14.76
N VAL A 180 2.59 5.05 13.61
CA VAL A 180 2.92 3.63 13.49
C VAL A 180 3.88 3.42 12.31
N MET A 181 4.82 2.48 12.44
CA MET A 181 5.55 1.98 11.28
C MET A 181 4.90 0.69 10.77
N VAL A 182 4.77 0.56 9.46
CA VAL A 182 4.23 -0.65 8.83
C VAL A 182 5.33 -1.29 8.01
N PHE A 183 5.67 -2.53 8.32
CA PHE A 183 6.59 -3.35 7.54
C PHE A 183 5.77 -4.28 6.67
N ALA A 184 5.57 -3.85 5.42
CA ALA A 184 4.82 -4.57 4.41
C ALA A 184 5.76 -5.46 3.60
N GLY A 185 5.33 -6.67 3.25
CA GLY A 185 6.09 -7.54 2.36
C GLY A 185 5.18 -8.43 1.54
N GLU A 186 5.78 -9.30 0.72
CA GLU A 186 5.00 -10.23 -0.11
C GLU A 186 4.13 -11.15 0.74
N SER A 187 4.63 -11.56 1.90
CA SER A 187 3.92 -12.33 2.93
C SER A 187 4.48 -11.98 4.31
N TYR A 188 3.77 -12.35 5.38
CA TYR A 188 4.32 -12.20 6.74
C TYR A 188 5.63 -12.95 6.92
N THR A 189 5.74 -14.16 6.36
CA THR A 189 6.98 -14.95 6.39
C THR A 189 8.13 -14.21 5.72
N SER A 190 7.89 -13.57 4.56
CA SER A 190 8.90 -12.77 3.86
C SER A 190 9.42 -11.62 4.72
N VAL A 191 8.52 -10.90 5.41
CA VAL A 191 8.90 -9.82 6.33
C VAL A 191 9.70 -10.38 7.50
N LEU A 192 9.19 -11.43 8.17
CA LEU A 192 9.83 -12.03 9.34
C LEU A 192 11.22 -12.58 9.02
N SER A 193 11.41 -13.23 7.88
CA SER A 193 12.73 -13.71 7.45
C SER A 193 13.77 -12.58 7.39
N GLU A 194 13.40 -11.37 6.98
CA GLU A 194 14.31 -10.21 6.98
C GLU A 194 14.50 -9.61 8.38
N LEU A 195 13.48 -9.63 9.23
CA LEU A 195 13.57 -9.13 10.60
C LEU A 195 14.40 -10.03 11.53
N GLU A 196 14.39 -11.33 11.25
CA GLU A 196 15.10 -12.37 12.01
C GLU A 196 16.49 -12.67 11.42
N ALA A 197 16.76 -12.22 10.19
CA ALA A 197 18.06 -12.35 9.56
C ALA A 197 19.16 -11.69 10.42
N VAL A 198 20.24 -12.45 10.63
CA VAL A 198 21.44 -11.98 11.31
C VAL A 198 22.43 -11.49 10.27
N TYR A 199 22.71 -10.20 10.29
CA TYR A 199 23.74 -9.59 9.46
C TYR A 199 24.98 -9.29 10.31
N PRO A 200 26.18 -9.35 9.73
CA PRO A 200 27.40 -8.90 10.41
C PRO A 200 27.21 -7.45 10.88
N HIS A 201 27.55 -7.20 12.14
CA HIS A 201 27.58 -5.85 12.68
C HIS A 201 28.69 -5.08 11.96
N GLY A 202 28.29 -4.05 11.22
CA GLY A 202 29.21 -3.07 10.65
C GLY A 202 28.96 -1.76 11.35
N ASP A 203 30.03 -1.03 11.68
CA ASP A 203 29.97 0.28 12.34
C ASP A 203 29.50 1.35 11.36
N THR A 204 28.21 1.29 11.00
CA THR A 204 27.61 2.13 9.96
C THR A 204 26.31 2.75 10.45
N LYS A 205 26.04 4.00 10.06
CA LYS A 205 24.76 4.70 10.28
C LYS A 205 23.54 3.89 9.79
N LEU A 206 23.75 2.99 8.82
CA LEU A 206 22.73 2.10 8.27
C LEU A 206 22.63 0.81 9.09
N ILE A 207 21.42 0.47 9.53
CA ILE A 207 21.14 -0.75 10.30
C ILE A 207 20.19 -1.69 9.55
N PRO A 208 20.27 -3.02 9.74
CA PRO A 208 19.30 -3.96 9.22
C PRO A 208 17.87 -3.69 9.73
N TYR A 209 16.86 -4.12 8.97
CA TYR A 209 15.46 -3.94 9.37
C TYR A 209 15.12 -4.65 10.69
N GLY A 210 15.70 -5.82 10.96
CA GLY A 210 15.55 -6.52 12.25
C GLY A 210 16.06 -5.72 13.45
N GLU A 211 17.18 -5.00 13.29
CA GLU A 211 17.70 -4.12 14.33
C GLU A 211 16.83 -2.88 14.50
N ALA A 212 16.35 -2.29 13.41
CA ALA A 212 15.41 -1.19 13.46
C ALA A 212 14.09 -1.57 14.16
N TYR A 213 13.54 -2.75 13.86
CA TYR A 213 12.35 -3.30 14.52
C TYR A 213 12.49 -3.36 16.05
N ARG A 214 13.66 -3.80 16.53
CA ARG A 214 13.98 -3.88 17.97
C ARG A 214 14.19 -2.51 18.61
N ARG A 215 14.80 -1.55 17.90
CA ARG A 215 15.12 -0.21 18.43
C ARG A 215 13.95 0.77 18.37
N LEU A 216 12.97 0.53 17.52
CA LEU A 216 11.83 1.43 17.33
C LEU A 216 10.97 1.56 18.59
N ARG A 217 10.65 2.78 18.99
CA ARG A 217 9.67 3.04 20.06
C ARG A 217 8.23 3.10 19.55
N LEU A 218 8.03 3.46 18.30
CA LEU A 218 6.71 3.44 17.66
C LEU A 218 6.22 2.00 17.52
N PRO A 219 4.91 1.72 17.63
CA PRO A 219 4.32 0.45 17.23
C PRO A 219 4.76 0.05 15.82
N VAL A 220 4.93 -1.25 15.60
CA VAL A 220 5.29 -1.79 14.28
C VAL A 220 4.30 -2.85 13.88
N HIS A 221 3.50 -2.55 12.86
CA HIS A 221 2.53 -3.49 12.30
C HIS A 221 3.17 -4.22 11.12
N LEU A 222 3.09 -5.55 11.12
CA LEU A 222 3.47 -6.33 9.94
C LEU A 222 2.29 -6.39 8.97
N LEU A 223 2.56 -6.37 7.67
CA LEU A 223 1.51 -6.41 6.64
C LEU A 223 1.92 -7.36 5.50
N SER A 224 1.09 -8.34 5.18
CA SER A 224 1.20 -9.12 3.94
C SER A 224 0.58 -8.34 2.77
N CYS A 225 1.18 -8.42 1.58
CA CYS A 225 0.60 -7.79 0.38
C CYS A 225 -0.29 -8.79 -0.37
N ASP A 226 -1.40 -9.17 0.25
CA ASP A 226 -2.39 -10.14 -0.22
C ASP A 226 -3.80 -9.80 0.30
N ASP A 227 -4.77 -10.70 0.08
CA ASP A 227 -6.15 -10.52 0.56
C ASP A 227 -6.23 -10.41 2.09
N THR A 228 -5.37 -11.11 2.83
CA THR A 228 -5.32 -10.99 4.30
C THR A 228 -4.90 -9.58 4.70
N GLY A 229 -3.87 -9.04 4.04
CA GLY A 229 -3.42 -7.67 4.25
C GLY A 229 -4.45 -6.62 3.85
N ALA A 230 -5.22 -6.86 2.78
CA ALA A 230 -6.30 -5.97 2.39
C ALA A 230 -7.36 -5.89 3.50
N ILE A 231 -7.76 -7.02 4.11
CA ILE A 231 -8.68 -7.02 5.26
C ILE A 231 -8.04 -6.39 6.49
N GLN A 232 -6.75 -6.62 6.76
CA GLN A 232 -6.04 -5.94 7.84
C GLN A 232 -6.07 -4.42 7.66
N LEU A 233 -5.84 -3.90 6.46
CA LEU A 233 -5.92 -2.46 6.20
C LEU A 233 -7.34 -1.91 6.40
N GLN A 234 -8.39 -2.67 6.07
CA GLN A 234 -9.78 -2.29 6.39
C GLN A 234 -10.01 -2.20 7.91
N ILE A 235 -9.42 -3.13 8.67
CA ILE A 235 -9.45 -3.10 10.13
C ILE A 235 -8.73 -1.86 10.65
N LEU A 236 -7.51 -1.60 10.19
CA LEU A 236 -6.72 -0.43 10.62
C LEU A 236 -7.40 0.90 10.23
N ALA A 237 -8.14 0.93 9.11
CA ALA A 237 -8.92 2.09 8.69
C ALA A 237 -10.16 2.35 9.57
N THR A 238 -10.54 1.42 10.43
CA THR A 238 -11.72 1.56 11.30
C THR A 238 -11.34 2.26 12.62
N PRO A 239 -11.91 3.42 12.95
CA PRO A 239 -11.68 4.07 14.23
C PRO A 239 -12.06 3.15 15.40
N GLY A 240 -11.23 3.12 16.44
CA GLY A 240 -11.44 2.23 17.58
C GLY A 240 -11.51 0.73 17.22
N TYR A 241 -10.80 0.27 16.17
CA TYR A 241 -10.91 -1.11 15.69
C TYR A 241 -10.70 -2.18 16.77
N ARG A 242 -9.74 -1.98 17.70
CA ARG A 242 -9.44 -2.96 18.76
C ARG A 242 -10.61 -3.22 19.70
N PRO A 243 -11.19 -2.22 20.40
CA PRO A 243 -12.35 -2.46 21.25
C PRO A 243 -13.55 -2.98 20.45
N ARG A 244 -13.81 -2.44 19.24
CA ARG A 244 -14.94 -2.89 18.39
C ARG A 244 -14.82 -4.37 18.00
N LEU A 245 -13.66 -4.79 17.49
CA LEU A 245 -13.42 -6.19 17.13
C LEU A 245 -13.45 -7.10 18.34
N THR A 246 -12.91 -6.66 19.48
CA THR A 246 -12.86 -7.47 20.70
C THR A 246 -14.26 -7.71 21.24
N GLN A 247 -15.10 -6.67 21.29
CA GLN A 247 -16.51 -6.81 21.69
C GLN A 247 -17.29 -7.70 20.72
N ALA A 248 -17.14 -7.51 19.41
CA ALA A 248 -17.81 -8.33 18.40
C ALA A 248 -17.36 -9.82 18.45
N ALA A 249 -16.08 -10.06 18.75
CA ALA A 249 -15.52 -11.41 18.84
C ALA A 249 -15.93 -12.13 20.13
N LEU A 250 -15.94 -11.44 21.28
CA LEU A 250 -16.19 -12.05 22.59
C LEU A 250 -17.67 -12.01 23.00
N LYS A 251 -18.46 -11.07 22.47
CA LYS A 251 -19.89 -10.90 22.75
C LYS A 251 -20.17 -10.86 24.26
N SER A 252 -21.05 -11.74 24.75
CA SER A 252 -21.40 -11.86 26.17
C SER A 252 -20.24 -12.28 27.08
N GLN A 253 -19.11 -12.75 26.51
CA GLN A 253 -17.90 -13.09 27.26
C GLN A 253 -16.89 -11.94 27.34
N TYR A 254 -17.22 -10.76 26.80
CA TYR A 254 -16.35 -9.59 26.89
C TYR A 254 -16.26 -9.09 28.34
N VAL A 255 -15.03 -9.04 28.86
CA VAL A 255 -14.70 -8.38 30.11
C VAL A 255 -13.60 -7.36 29.81
N PRO A 256 -13.73 -6.10 30.25
CA PRO A 256 -12.71 -5.09 29.97
C PRO A 256 -11.34 -5.47 30.55
N PRO A 257 -10.24 -5.01 29.94
CA PRO A 257 -8.91 -5.30 30.46
C PRO A 257 -8.69 -4.58 31.81
N PRO A 258 -7.83 -5.11 32.69
CA PRO A 258 -7.45 -4.42 33.93
C PRO A 258 -6.85 -3.04 33.66
N GLU A 259 -7.04 -2.11 34.60
CA GLU A 259 -6.40 -0.80 34.53
C GLU A 259 -4.87 -0.92 34.47
N GLY A 260 -4.24 -0.03 33.69
CA GLY A 260 -2.77 -0.02 33.54
C GLY A 260 -2.20 -1.15 32.67
N ALA A 261 -3.02 -1.92 31.95
CA ALA A 261 -2.58 -2.99 31.06
C ALA A 261 -2.78 -2.69 29.56
N PRO A 262 -2.08 -1.70 28.97
CA PRO A 262 -2.35 -1.20 27.61
C PRO A 262 -2.08 -2.21 26.47
N ALA A 263 -1.41 -3.32 26.77
CA ALA A 263 -1.18 -4.40 25.81
C ALA A 263 -2.39 -5.33 25.66
N LEU A 264 -3.29 -5.33 26.63
CA LEU A 264 -4.48 -6.20 26.68
C LEU A 264 -5.70 -5.47 26.14
N ASP A 265 -6.58 -6.22 25.48
CA ASP A 265 -7.84 -5.69 24.93
C ASP A 265 -9.08 -6.18 25.71
N ALA A 266 -8.95 -7.28 26.47
CA ALA A 266 -10.00 -7.82 27.34
C ALA A 266 -9.43 -8.86 28.34
N MET A 267 -10.29 -9.34 29.23
CA MET A 267 -10.16 -10.63 29.89
C MET A 267 -11.15 -11.60 29.26
N PHE A 268 -10.73 -12.84 29.00
CA PHE A 268 -11.56 -13.88 28.39
C PHE A 268 -11.38 -15.20 29.13
N GLN A 269 -12.44 -15.68 29.80
CA GLN A 269 -12.42 -16.92 30.59
C GLN A 269 -11.26 -16.97 31.60
N GLY A 270 -10.97 -15.83 32.25
CA GLY A 270 -9.87 -15.69 33.21
C GLY A 270 -8.47 -15.54 32.59
N LEU A 271 -8.34 -15.56 31.27
CA LEU A 271 -7.09 -15.31 30.55
C LEU A 271 -7.02 -13.88 30.01
N PRO A 272 -5.85 -13.22 30.03
CA PRO A 272 -5.64 -11.98 29.30
C PRO A 272 -5.85 -12.19 27.79
N PHE A 273 -6.59 -11.29 27.15
CA PHE A 273 -6.96 -11.40 25.74
C PHE A 273 -6.35 -10.27 24.91
N VAL A 274 -5.87 -10.61 23.70
CA VAL A 274 -5.27 -9.69 22.74
C VAL A 274 -5.92 -9.84 21.36
N MET A 275 -6.40 -8.73 20.80
CA MET A 275 -6.82 -8.63 19.41
C MET A 275 -5.60 -8.42 18.52
N ALA A 276 -5.06 -9.47 17.91
CA ALA A 276 -3.81 -9.47 17.16
C ALA A 276 -3.96 -9.15 15.66
N ALA A 277 -5.14 -8.70 15.22
CA ALA A 277 -5.42 -8.43 13.80
C ALA A 277 -4.55 -7.32 13.19
N ASP A 278 -3.94 -6.46 14.01
CA ASP A 278 -3.00 -5.41 13.58
C ASP A 278 -1.56 -5.90 13.39
N MET A 279 -1.25 -7.14 13.81
CA MET A 279 0.06 -7.77 13.69
C MET A 279 1.21 -6.96 14.31
N ASP A 280 0.95 -6.32 15.46
CA ASP A 280 2.02 -5.83 16.34
C ASP A 280 2.50 -6.96 17.26
N LEU A 281 3.51 -7.73 16.82
CA LEU A 281 4.02 -8.85 17.60
C LEU A 281 4.65 -8.41 18.93
N ARG A 282 5.22 -7.20 19.00
CA ARG A 282 5.81 -6.69 20.27
C ARG A 282 4.72 -6.39 21.29
N ARG A 283 3.53 -5.99 20.85
CA ARG A 283 2.37 -5.86 21.74
C ARG A 283 1.92 -7.22 22.27
N ILE A 284 1.92 -8.26 21.44
CA ILE A 284 1.63 -9.64 21.89
C ILE A 284 2.67 -10.08 22.93
N ASP A 285 3.97 -9.84 22.69
CA ASP A 285 5.04 -10.18 23.63
C ASP A 285 4.93 -9.41 24.95
N ALA A 286 4.53 -8.13 24.90
CA ALA A 286 4.24 -7.33 26.09
C ALA A 286 3.01 -7.83 26.87
N ALA A 287 1.99 -8.34 26.17
CA ALA A 287 0.83 -8.97 26.78
C ALA A 287 1.19 -10.28 27.48
N LEU A 288 2.09 -11.09 26.89
CA LEU A 288 2.63 -12.30 27.54
C LEU A 288 3.37 -11.96 28.83
N THR A 289 4.22 -10.93 28.80
CA THR A 289 4.94 -10.48 30.01
C THR A 289 3.95 -10.00 31.08
N THR A 290 2.88 -9.31 30.67
CA THR A 290 1.82 -8.87 31.59
C THR A 290 1.06 -10.06 32.18
N ALA A 291 0.73 -11.08 31.37
CA ALA A 291 0.07 -12.30 31.81
C ALA A 291 0.92 -13.07 32.84
N GLN A 292 2.23 -13.17 32.62
CA GLN A 292 3.16 -13.79 33.56
C GLN A 292 3.14 -13.09 34.93
N ARG A 293 3.15 -11.74 34.96
CA ARG A 293 3.02 -10.97 36.21
C ARG A 293 1.67 -11.20 36.91
N MET A 294 0.63 -11.52 36.15
CA MET A 294 -0.69 -11.89 36.67
C MET A 294 -0.78 -13.38 37.09
N GLY A 295 0.32 -14.12 37.07
CA GLY A 295 0.33 -15.56 37.38
C GLY A 295 -0.37 -16.43 36.33
N ARG A 296 -0.49 -15.94 35.08
CA ARG A 296 -1.13 -16.66 33.98
C ARG A 296 -0.06 -17.18 33.01
N PRO A 297 -0.02 -18.48 32.71
CA PRO A 297 1.03 -19.08 31.87
C PRO A 297 0.85 -18.79 30.37
N GLN A 298 -0.35 -18.37 29.95
CA GLN A 298 -0.68 -18.12 28.56
C GLN A 298 -1.69 -16.98 28.41
N ILE A 299 -1.82 -16.46 27.19
CA ILE A 299 -2.85 -15.49 26.78
C ILE A 299 -3.85 -16.10 25.79
N ALA A 300 -4.97 -15.42 25.56
CA ALA A 300 -5.87 -15.69 24.45
C ALA A 300 -5.66 -14.63 23.35
N LEU A 301 -5.71 -15.04 22.09
CA LEU A 301 -5.48 -14.16 20.94
C LEU A 301 -6.61 -14.34 19.93
N ALA A 302 -7.03 -13.28 19.25
CA ALA A 302 -7.81 -13.41 18.02
C ALA A 302 -7.15 -12.66 16.86
N ALA A 303 -7.09 -13.28 15.68
CA ALA A 303 -6.49 -12.70 14.48
C ALA A 303 -7.20 -13.16 13.21
N LEU A 304 -6.82 -12.60 12.06
CA LEU A 304 -7.29 -13.10 10.77
C LEU A 304 -6.76 -14.52 10.51
N LYS A 305 -7.50 -15.31 9.73
CA LYS A 305 -7.12 -16.70 9.40
C LYS A 305 -5.69 -16.78 8.83
N GLY A 306 -5.39 -15.95 7.83
CA GLY A 306 -4.07 -15.92 7.20
C GLY A 306 -2.95 -15.51 8.16
N GLN A 307 -3.21 -14.67 9.16
CA GLN A 307 -2.24 -14.29 10.21
C GLN A 307 -2.00 -15.43 11.19
N ALA A 308 -3.09 -16.10 11.60
CA ALA A 308 -3.04 -17.23 12.52
C ALA A 308 -2.22 -18.38 11.93
N GLU A 309 -2.54 -18.77 10.69
CA GLU A 309 -1.90 -19.89 10.00
C GLU A 309 -0.44 -19.62 9.62
N SER A 310 -0.12 -18.40 9.19
CA SER A 310 1.25 -18.09 8.71
C SER A 310 2.24 -17.75 9.81
N VAL A 311 1.78 -17.23 10.96
CA VAL A 311 2.66 -16.72 12.02
C VAL A 311 2.23 -17.16 13.41
N LEU A 312 0.99 -16.87 13.81
CA LEU A 312 0.66 -16.90 15.24
C LEU A 312 0.56 -18.32 15.81
N PHE A 313 0.19 -19.30 14.98
CA PHE A 313 0.19 -20.70 15.38
C PHE A 313 1.59 -21.19 15.75
N SER A 314 2.54 -21.10 14.81
CA SER A 314 3.92 -21.58 15.05
C SER A 314 4.64 -20.77 16.13
N ARG A 315 4.40 -19.46 16.20
CA ARG A 315 5.11 -18.57 17.13
C ARG A 315 4.56 -18.57 18.56
N TYR A 316 3.24 -18.73 18.73
CA TYR A 316 2.59 -18.56 20.04
C TYR A 316 1.75 -19.76 20.48
N ARG A 317 1.02 -20.42 19.57
CA ARG A 317 0.17 -21.56 19.95
C ARG A 317 0.97 -22.82 20.20
N ASP A 318 1.78 -23.21 19.23
CA ASP A 318 2.49 -24.49 19.25
C ASP A 318 3.52 -24.56 20.41
N PRO A 319 4.18 -23.44 20.80
CA PRO A 319 4.99 -23.39 22.03
C PRO A 319 4.18 -23.30 23.34
N GLY A 320 2.85 -23.28 23.28
CA GLY A 320 1.98 -23.20 24.46
C GLY A 320 1.87 -21.81 25.12
N LEU A 321 2.33 -20.75 24.45
CA LEU A 321 2.29 -19.37 24.98
C LEU A 321 0.89 -18.76 24.87
N ALA A 322 0.07 -19.22 23.93
CA ALA A 322 -1.24 -18.64 23.71
C ALA A 322 -2.28 -19.57 23.06
N ARG A 323 -3.55 -19.30 23.37
CA ARG A 323 -4.71 -19.85 22.65
C ARG A 323 -5.06 -18.92 21.48
N VAL A 324 -4.73 -19.32 20.25
CA VAL A 324 -5.01 -18.54 19.04
C VAL A 324 -6.40 -18.90 18.49
N PHE A 325 -7.26 -17.90 18.35
CA PHE A 325 -8.57 -17.99 17.69
C PHE A 325 -8.57 -17.25 16.35
N VAL A 326 -9.31 -17.76 15.39
CA VAL A 326 -9.54 -17.11 14.09
C VAL A 326 -10.79 -16.26 14.18
N LEU A 327 -10.70 -14.99 13.78
CA LEU A 327 -11.84 -14.09 13.70
C LEU A 327 -12.88 -14.62 12.70
N THR A 328 -14.13 -14.67 13.15
CA THR A 328 -15.24 -15.10 12.31
C THR A 328 -15.62 -13.99 11.33
N ARG A 329 -16.18 -14.38 10.16
CA ARG A 329 -16.72 -13.39 9.22
C ARG A 329 -17.82 -12.51 9.85
N GLY A 330 -18.60 -13.07 10.78
CA GLY A 330 -19.63 -12.34 11.51
C GLY A 330 -19.05 -11.24 12.42
N ALA A 331 -18.04 -11.57 13.24
CA ALA A 331 -17.40 -10.59 14.12
C ALA A 331 -16.70 -9.47 13.32
N LEU A 332 -16.05 -9.83 12.20
CA LEU A 332 -15.48 -8.85 11.27
C LEU A 332 -16.56 -7.97 10.65
N ALA A 333 -17.66 -8.54 10.17
CA ALA A 333 -18.73 -7.78 9.53
C ALA A 333 -19.41 -6.79 10.50
N GLU A 334 -19.63 -7.23 11.74
CA GLU A 334 -20.18 -6.40 12.82
C GLU A 334 -19.23 -5.23 13.14
N ALA A 335 -17.94 -5.50 13.32
CA ALA A 335 -16.95 -4.47 13.65
C ALA A 335 -16.72 -3.48 12.51
N LEU A 336 -16.67 -3.96 11.25
CA LEU A 336 -16.44 -3.14 10.05
C LEU A 336 -17.71 -2.46 9.53
N GLY A 337 -18.90 -2.89 9.98
CA GLY A 337 -20.19 -2.45 9.42
C GLY A 337 -20.47 -2.95 8.00
N ARG A 338 -19.63 -3.85 7.47
CA ARG A 338 -19.73 -4.41 6.12
C ARG A 338 -19.04 -5.77 6.04
N PRO A 339 -19.41 -6.66 5.10
CA PRO A 339 -18.73 -7.94 4.93
C PRO A 339 -17.22 -7.77 4.72
N PRO A 340 -16.36 -8.56 5.39
CA PRO A 340 -14.91 -8.53 5.16
C PRO A 340 -14.60 -9.19 3.82
N ALA A 341 -14.48 -8.37 2.78
CA ALA A 341 -14.06 -8.78 1.46
C ALA A 341 -13.15 -7.70 0.86
N PRO A 342 -12.12 -8.08 0.09
CA PRO A 342 -11.37 -7.12 -0.69
C PRO A 342 -12.31 -6.35 -1.62
N HIS A 343 -12.09 -5.04 -1.73
CA HIS A 343 -12.77 -4.17 -2.67
C HIS A 343 -12.57 -4.69 -4.10
N ILE A 344 -13.68 -4.84 -4.81
CA ILE A 344 -13.72 -5.14 -6.24
C ILE A 344 -14.27 -3.89 -6.92
N PRO A 345 -13.55 -3.32 -7.90
CA PRO A 345 -13.98 -2.08 -8.51
C PRO A 345 -15.22 -2.30 -9.38
N SER A 346 -16.03 -1.24 -9.49
CA SER A 346 -17.31 -1.30 -10.19
C SER A 346 -17.13 -1.59 -11.69
N ARG A 347 -18.10 -2.30 -12.26
CA ARG A 347 -18.23 -2.49 -13.72
C ARG A 347 -19.11 -1.41 -14.37
N MET A 348 -19.62 -0.47 -13.58
CA MET A 348 -20.40 0.63 -14.09
C MET A 348 -19.55 1.54 -14.97
N GLN A 349 -20.21 2.25 -15.89
CA GLN A 349 -19.57 3.22 -16.75
C GLN A 349 -18.84 4.28 -15.92
N TYR A 350 -17.62 4.62 -16.32
CA TYR A 350 -16.90 5.73 -15.72
C TYR A 350 -17.53 7.04 -16.20
N LEU A 351 -17.81 7.92 -15.25
CA LEU A 351 -18.29 9.27 -15.48
C LEU A 351 -17.17 10.26 -15.13
N THR A 352 -16.92 11.22 -16.03
CA THR A 352 -16.03 12.35 -15.71
C THR A 352 -16.64 13.23 -14.62
N GLU A 353 -15.87 14.19 -14.08
CA GLU A 353 -16.40 15.19 -13.14
C GLU A 353 -17.60 15.97 -13.70
N LYS A 354 -17.69 16.08 -15.03
CA LYS A 354 -18.81 16.74 -15.73
C LYS A 354 -20.01 15.81 -15.96
N GLY A 355 -19.92 14.54 -15.58
CA GLY A 355 -20.95 13.52 -15.81
C GLY A 355 -20.91 12.89 -17.19
N ASP A 356 -19.88 13.16 -18.00
CA ASP A 356 -19.77 12.62 -19.35
C ASP A 356 -19.32 11.15 -19.32
N VAL A 357 -19.91 10.33 -20.20
CA VAL A 357 -19.49 8.94 -20.39
C VAL A 357 -18.23 8.89 -21.24
N VAL A 358 -17.22 8.16 -20.76
CA VAL A 358 -15.97 7.95 -21.51
C VAL A 358 -16.06 6.71 -22.38
N ASP A 359 -15.81 6.85 -23.68
CA ASP A 359 -15.88 5.75 -24.65
C ASP A 359 -14.60 5.60 -25.48
N ALA A 360 -14.52 4.54 -26.27
CA ALA A 360 -13.38 4.28 -27.16
C ALA A 360 -13.24 5.32 -28.31
N ALA A 361 -14.28 6.07 -28.65
CA ALA A 361 -14.17 7.14 -29.64
C ALA A 361 -13.35 8.31 -29.08
N SER A 362 -13.43 8.59 -27.77
CA SER A 362 -12.58 9.60 -27.11
C SER A 362 -11.09 9.33 -27.29
N VAL A 363 -10.65 8.07 -27.25
CA VAL A 363 -9.26 7.65 -27.49
C VAL A 363 -8.84 7.93 -28.94
N ARG A 364 -9.74 7.68 -29.90
CA ARG A 364 -9.48 7.93 -31.32
C ARG A 364 -9.42 9.42 -31.62
N ALA A 365 -10.32 10.21 -31.04
CA ALA A 365 -10.36 11.66 -31.19
C ALA A 365 -9.05 12.30 -30.68
N ASP A 366 -8.59 11.90 -29.49
CA ASP A 366 -7.30 12.34 -28.93
C ASP A 366 -6.13 11.94 -29.85
N ARG A 367 -6.12 10.71 -30.38
CA ARG A 367 -5.10 10.27 -31.35
C ARG A 367 -5.10 11.11 -32.64
N THR A 368 -6.26 11.43 -33.20
CA THR A 368 -6.40 12.22 -34.43
C THR A 368 -5.96 13.67 -34.21
N ALA A 369 -6.39 14.28 -33.10
CA ALA A 369 -6.00 15.65 -32.74
C ALA A 369 -4.47 15.79 -32.67
N ARG A 370 -3.78 14.78 -32.14
CA ARG A 370 -2.31 14.75 -32.11
C ARG A 370 -1.66 14.53 -33.47
N GLY A 371 -2.25 13.69 -34.31
CA GLY A 371 -1.78 13.50 -35.69
C GLY A 371 -1.75 14.83 -36.44
N LEU A 372 -2.80 15.63 -36.28
CA LEU A 372 -2.91 16.97 -36.85
C LEU A 372 -1.91 17.97 -36.25
N ALA A 373 -1.78 18.00 -34.91
CA ALA A 373 -0.81 18.88 -34.23
C ALA A 373 0.65 18.53 -34.60
N GLY A 374 0.99 17.25 -34.70
CA GLY A 374 2.31 16.78 -35.11
C GLY A 374 2.63 17.08 -36.59
N ALA A 375 1.63 17.03 -37.48
CA ALA A 375 1.78 17.44 -38.88
C ALA A 375 2.04 18.95 -39.00
N GLN A 376 1.27 19.77 -38.29
CA GLN A 376 1.45 21.24 -38.25
C GLN A 376 2.81 21.65 -37.65
N MET A 377 3.33 20.88 -36.68
CA MET A 377 4.66 21.13 -36.11
C MET A 377 5.80 20.74 -37.07
N ARG A 378 5.59 19.72 -37.92
CA ARG A 378 6.56 19.32 -38.97
C ARG A 378 6.57 20.28 -40.16
N GLU A 379 5.44 20.88 -40.52
CA GLU A 379 5.36 21.92 -41.55
C GLU A 379 6.04 23.25 -41.13
N ARG A 380 6.29 23.45 -39.83
CA ARG A 380 7.00 24.63 -39.29
C ARG A 380 8.52 24.46 -39.15
N VAL A 381 9.07 23.30 -39.50
CA VAL A 381 10.52 23.08 -39.56
C VAL A 381 10.96 23.18 -41.03
N PRO A 382 11.72 24.22 -41.45
CA PRO A 382 12.16 24.32 -42.83
C PRO A 382 13.16 23.19 -43.15
N PRO A 383 13.19 22.68 -44.39
CA PRO A 383 14.10 21.61 -44.78
C PRO A 383 15.57 22.05 -44.65
N PRO A 384 16.50 21.15 -44.29
CA PRO A 384 17.90 21.49 -44.24
C PRO A 384 18.46 21.58 -45.67
N GLY A 385 18.92 22.77 -46.06
CA GLY A 385 19.77 22.96 -47.24
C GLY A 385 19.12 23.73 -48.37
N ALA A 386 19.06 25.05 -48.23
CA ALA A 386 19.26 25.97 -49.33
C ALA A 386 19.86 27.24 -48.71
N ASP A 387 21.17 27.37 -48.76
CA ASP A 387 21.90 28.63 -48.98
C ASP A 387 23.40 28.33 -48.98
N ARG A 388 23.93 28.17 -50.19
CA ARG A 388 25.33 28.41 -50.52
C ARG A 388 25.38 29.69 -51.34
N GLU A 389 26.43 30.47 -51.08
CA GLU A 389 26.87 31.72 -51.76
C GLU A 389 26.04 32.96 -51.37
N ALA A 390 26.62 34.07 -50.88
CA ALA A 390 27.87 34.72 -51.29
C ALA A 390 28.42 35.69 -50.22
N ALA A 391 29.68 36.11 -50.46
CA ALA A 391 30.34 37.37 -50.05
C ALA A 391 31.31 37.38 -48.85
N ILE A 392 32.60 37.39 -49.26
CA ILE A 392 33.84 37.98 -48.71
C ILE A 392 34.53 37.26 -47.56
#